data_AF-K1ZHB2-F1
#
_entry.id   AF-K1ZHB2-F1
#
_cell.length_a   1.000
_cell.length_b   1.000
_cell.length_c   1.000
_cell.angle_alpha   90.00
_cell.angle_beta   90.00
_cell.angle_gamma   90.00
#
_symmetry.space_group_name_H-M   'P 1'
#
loop_
_entity.id
_entity.type
_entity.pdbx_description
1 polymer ?
#
loop_
_entity_poly.entity_id
_entity_poly.type
_entity_poly.pdbx_seq_one_letter_code
_entity_poly.pdbx_strand_id
1 'polypeptide(L)'
;MCTHTAAADVGGRSGISIGGNDTQLLSCTIYGGNAGAATTLATNGGQGIIVTTNANNAVIKNCIIASGDGGDGGATGGNGGDGIFVADGATETEVIDTTILYTGNGGAAATDGRGGHGVYIDGSATGAFDTVIRNCTIRNTGAGGDPMDTALGGKAVLDGVTAVANLSMVYSNFAHNIANAIKYDLQGLGTEQGVALANPPTATVVNPFANVFVS
;
A
#
# COMPACT_ATOMS: atom_id res chain seq x y z
N MET A 1 18.59 2.67 14.33
CA MET A 1 19.63 2.11 13.45
C MET A 1 18.93 1.77 12.14
N CYS A 2 19.15 2.53 11.06
CA CYS A 2 18.50 2.28 9.78
C CYS A 2 19.42 1.38 8.93
N THR A 3 19.00 0.14 8.67
CA THR A 3 19.71 -0.80 7.81
C THR A 3 18.98 -0.92 6.48
N HIS A 4 19.63 -0.47 5.40
CA HIS A 4 19.20 -0.69 4.03
C HIS A 4 19.46 -2.17 3.65
N THR A 5 18.41 -2.96 3.48
CA THR A 5 18.50 -4.42 3.21
C THR A 5 18.09 -4.76 1.78
N ALA A 6 18.78 -4.19 0.80
CA ALA A 6 18.65 -4.57 -0.62
C ALA A 6 19.34 -5.93 -0.94
N ALA A 7 19.39 -6.86 0.01
CA ALA A 7 19.93 -8.20 -0.25
C ALA A 7 18.82 -9.06 -0.84
N ALA A 8 18.90 -9.31 -2.14
CA ALA A 8 18.17 -10.41 -2.78
C ALA A 8 18.48 -11.72 -2.04
N ASP A 9 17.51 -12.63 -1.97
CA ASP A 9 17.60 -13.98 -1.37
C ASP A 9 17.20 -14.10 0.11
N VAL A 10 16.64 -13.06 0.73
CA VAL A 10 15.85 -13.21 1.97
C VAL A 10 14.41 -12.81 1.67
N GLY A 11 13.43 -13.55 2.19
CA GLY A 11 12.00 -13.23 2.04
C GLY A 11 11.75 -11.74 2.30
N GLY A 12 11.03 -11.09 1.40
CA GLY A 12 11.01 -9.64 1.22
C GLY A 12 10.95 -8.89 2.54
N ARG A 13 12.05 -8.23 2.89
CA ARG A 13 12.19 -7.54 4.17
C ARG A 13 11.58 -6.16 4.10
N SER A 14 10.73 -5.83 5.07
CA SER A 14 10.20 -4.48 5.16
C SER A 14 11.29 -3.46 5.43
N GLY A 15 11.20 -2.28 4.83
CA GLY A 15 12.16 -1.20 5.06
C GLY A 15 12.15 -0.74 6.52
N ILE A 16 10.96 -0.46 7.04
CA ILE A 16 10.73 -0.09 8.45
C ILE A 16 9.53 -0.84 9.01
N SER A 17 9.63 -1.26 10.27
CA SER A 17 8.49 -1.72 11.07
C SER A 17 8.28 -0.75 12.22
N ILE A 18 7.10 -0.15 12.29
CA ILE A 18 6.65 0.76 13.35
C ILE A 18 5.81 -0.05 14.33
N GLY A 19 6.22 -0.05 15.60
CA GLY A 19 5.48 -0.67 16.69
C GLY A 19 5.59 0.17 17.96
N GLY A 20 4.66 -0.04 18.89
CA GLY A 20 4.53 0.76 20.10
C GLY A 20 3.76 2.06 19.87
N ASN A 21 3.71 2.90 20.90
CA ASN A 21 2.88 4.10 20.92
C ASN A 21 3.69 5.35 20.56
N ASP A 22 3.00 6.37 20.06
CA ASP A 22 3.54 7.73 19.88
C ASP A 22 4.82 7.78 19.02
N THR A 23 4.86 6.98 17.96
CA THR A 23 6.04 6.86 17.11
C THR A 23 5.92 7.74 15.87
N GLN A 24 7.01 8.42 15.52
CA GLN A 24 7.05 9.27 14.34
C GLN A 24 8.19 8.89 13.42
N LEU A 25 7.89 8.88 12.12
CA LEU A 25 8.85 8.69 11.04
C LEU A 25 8.73 9.87 10.10
N LEU A 26 9.80 10.69 10.06
CA LEU A 26 9.77 11.99 9.42
C LEU A 26 10.89 12.08 8.38
N SER A 27 10.56 12.57 7.18
CA SER A 27 11.55 12.98 6.17
C SER A 27 12.56 11.88 5.78
N CYS A 28 12.09 10.64 5.70
CA CYS A 28 12.92 9.48 5.38
C CYS A 28 12.71 9.03 3.93
N THR A 29 13.75 8.47 3.32
CA THR A 29 13.64 7.68 2.09
C THR A 29 13.79 6.20 2.44
N ILE A 30 12.80 5.38 2.08
CA ILE A 30 12.64 4.01 2.57
C ILE A 30 12.38 3.08 1.39
N TYR A 31 13.03 1.92 1.42
CA TYR A 31 12.90 0.88 0.41
C TYR A 31 12.66 -0.47 1.09
N GLY A 32 11.56 -1.14 0.71
CA GLY A 32 11.38 -2.55 0.98
C GLY A 32 12.30 -3.41 0.09
N GLY A 33 12.73 -4.56 0.60
CA GLY A 33 13.58 -5.50 -0.15
C GLY A 33 12.78 -6.44 -1.04
N ASN A 34 13.27 -6.72 -2.24
CA ASN A 34 12.68 -7.73 -3.12
C ASN A 34 12.73 -9.13 -2.49
N ALA A 35 11.77 -9.97 -2.85
CA ALA A 35 11.81 -11.38 -2.52
C ALA A 35 12.71 -12.17 -3.47
N GLY A 36 13.22 -13.30 -2.98
CA GLY A 36 13.91 -14.30 -3.80
C GLY A 36 12.91 -15.20 -4.54
N ALA A 37 13.30 -15.66 -5.73
CA ALA A 37 12.55 -16.66 -6.49
C ALA A 37 12.57 -18.03 -5.80
N ALA A 38 11.55 -18.84 -6.05
CA ALA A 38 11.43 -20.19 -5.52
C ALA A 38 10.87 -21.17 -6.57
N THR A 39 11.22 -22.45 -6.46
CA THR A 39 10.76 -23.47 -7.43
C THR A 39 9.29 -23.83 -7.29
N THR A 40 8.64 -23.46 -6.19
CA THR A 40 7.27 -23.91 -5.88
C THR A 40 6.42 -22.78 -5.33
N LEU A 41 6.70 -22.31 -4.11
CA LEU A 41 6.00 -21.20 -3.48
C LEU A 41 6.98 -20.06 -3.27
N ALA A 42 6.77 -18.95 -3.98
CA ALA A 42 7.62 -17.79 -3.81
C ALA A 42 7.23 -16.97 -2.58
N THR A 43 8.15 -16.08 -2.20
CA THR A 43 7.96 -15.19 -1.05
C THR A 43 7.47 -13.82 -1.50
N ASN A 44 6.71 -13.14 -0.64
CA ASN A 44 6.25 -11.78 -0.91
C ASN A 44 7.42 -10.80 -0.82
N GLY A 45 7.32 -9.74 -1.61
CA GLY A 45 8.20 -8.59 -1.56
C GLY A 45 8.02 -7.80 -0.26
N GLY A 46 9.08 -7.11 0.13
CA GLY A 46 9.15 -6.36 1.37
C GLY A 46 8.33 -5.08 1.28
N GLN A 47 7.52 -4.85 2.30
CA GLN A 47 6.76 -3.61 2.47
C GLN A 47 7.72 -2.41 2.61
N GLY A 48 7.35 -1.23 2.14
CA GLY A 48 8.15 -0.03 2.44
C GLY A 48 8.15 0.22 3.95
N ILE A 49 6.95 0.37 4.51
CA ILE A 49 6.69 0.48 5.95
C ILE A 49 5.60 -0.52 6.36
N ILE A 50 5.79 -1.19 7.49
CA ILE A 50 4.70 -1.88 8.21
C ILE A 50 4.40 -1.13 9.50
N VAL A 51 3.15 -0.69 9.67
CA VAL A 51 2.62 -0.29 10.97
C VAL A 51 2.00 -1.54 11.60
N THR A 52 2.58 -1.99 12.71
CA THR A 52 2.26 -3.29 13.31
C THR A 52 1.00 -3.26 14.17
N THR A 53 0.41 -4.42 14.43
CA THR A 53 -0.86 -4.62 15.15
C THR A 53 -1.00 -3.93 16.51
N ASN A 54 0.09 -3.59 17.20
CA ASN A 54 0.04 -2.91 18.50
C ASN A 54 0.58 -1.48 18.44
N ALA A 55 0.70 -0.91 17.23
CA ALA A 55 1.08 0.47 17.07
C ALA A 55 -0.13 1.38 17.35
N ASN A 56 0.10 2.44 18.11
CA ASN A 56 -0.90 3.48 18.38
C ASN A 56 -0.26 4.85 18.15
N ASN A 57 -1.01 5.79 17.56
CA ASN A 57 -0.54 7.15 17.31
C ASN A 57 0.77 7.18 16.51
N ALA A 58 0.78 6.45 15.38
CA ALA A 58 1.92 6.36 14.50
C ALA A 58 1.84 7.42 13.40
N VAL A 59 2.85 8.28 13.28
CA VAL A 59 2.89 9.34 12.26
C VAL A 59 3.99 9.06 11.24
N ILE A 60 3.62 8.94 9.97
CA ILE A 60 4.51 8.84 8.82
C ILE A 60 4.36 10.12 8.01
N LYS A 61 5.39 10.96 7.98
CA LYS A 61 5.30 12.28 7.35
C LYS A 61 6.49 12.62 6.46
N ASN A 62 6.20 13.24 5.31
CA ASN A 62 7.21 13.74 4.38
C ASN A 62 8.21 12.65 3.94
N CYS A 63 7.75 11.40 3.85
CA CYS A 63 8.62 10.30 3.47
C CYS A 63 8.56 10.06 1.95
N ILE A 64 9.59 9.40 1.43
CA ILE A 64 9.64 8.86 0.07
C ILE A 64 9.77 7.35 0.22
N ILE A 65 8.81 6.60 -0.29
CA ILE A 65 8.68 5.16 0.00
C ILE A 65 8.58 4.38 -1.32
N ALA A 66 9.34 3.30 -1.40
CA ALA A 66 9.19 2.24 -2.39
C ALA A 66 9.24 0.87 -1.70
N SER A 67 8.78 -0.17 -2.38
CA SER A 67 8.69 -1.51 -1.82
C SER A 67 9.21 -2.55 -2.80
N GLY A 68 9.43 -3.76 -2.29
CA GLY A 68 10.10 -4.81 -3.05
C GLY A 68 9.14 -5.65 -3.88
N ASP A 69 9.61 -6.11 -5.03
CA ASP A 69 8.90 -7.09 -5.87
C ASP A 69 8.75 -8.44 -5.15
N GLY A 70 7.66 -9.14 -5.45
CA GLY A 70 7.45 -10.53 -5.08
C GLY A 70 8.38 -11.47 -5.86
N GLY A 71 8.71 -12.61 -5.27
CA GLY A 71 9.54 -13.61 -5.94
C GLY A 71 8.77 -14.38 -7.00
N ASP A 72 9.46 -14.84 -8.04
CA ASP A 72 8.89 -15.76 -9.02
C ASP A 72 8.75 -17.17 -8.44
N GLY A 73 7.63 -17.83 -8.74
CA GLY A 73 7.28 -19.15 -8.23
C GLY A 73 6.88 -20.13 -9.33
N GLY A 74 7.14 -21.43 -9.12
CA GLY A 74 6.67 -22.46 -10.05
C GLY A 74 5.15 -22.68 -10.00
N ALA A 75 4.57 -22.65 -8.79
CA ALA A 75 3.13 -22.81 -8.57
C ALA A 75 2.47 -21.49 -8.17
N THR A 76 3.01 -20.79 -7.16
CA THR A 76 2.45 -19.51 -6.69
C THR A 76 3.48 -18.38 -6.70
N GLY A 77 3.07 -17.23 -7.24
CA GLY A 77 3.88 -16.03 -7.31
C GLY A 77 3.85 -15.29 -5.97
N GLY A 78 4.97 -14.65 -5.61
CA GLY A 78 5.00 -13.78 -4.45
C GLY A 78 4.22 -12.50 -4.73
N ASN A 79 3.47 -12.00 -3.76
CA ASN A 79 2.88 -10.67 -3.88
C ASN A 79 3.97 -9.61 -3.78
N GLY A 80 3.83 -8.54 -4.55
CA GLY A 80 4.65 -7.35 -4.37
C GLY A 80 4.36 -6.68 -3.03
N GLY A 81 5.37 -6.07 -2.43
CA GLY A 81 5.21 -5.32 -1.20
C GLY A 81 4.40 -4.04 -1.44
N ASP A 82 3.56 -3.67 -0.49
CA ASP A 82 2.90 -2.36 -0.46
C ASP A 82 3.89 -1.27 -0.05
N GLY A 83 3.60 -0.01 -0.39
CA GLY A 83 4.36 1.12 0.11
C GLY A 83 4.24 1.21 1.63
N ILE A 84 3.00 1.26 2.12
CA ILE A 84 2.67 1.23 3.56
C ILE A 84 1.60 0.17 3.79
N PHE A 85 1.88 -0.76 4.70
CA PHE A 85 0.91 -1.72 5.21
C PHE A 85 0.55 -1.34 6.66
N VAL A 86 -0.72 -1.04 6.90
CA VAL A 86 -1.27 -0.79 8.24
C VAL A 86 -1.98 -2.07 8.68
N ALA A 87 -1.37 -2.80 9.62
CA ALA A 87 -1.88 -4.09 10.07
C ALA A 87 -3.14 -3.95 10.92
N ASP A 88 -3.95 -5.01 10.96
CA ASP A 88 -5.09 -5.13 11.87
C ASP A 88 -4.65 -4.88 13.31
N GLY A 89 -5.47 -4.14 14.06
CA GLY A 89 -5.22 -3.70 15.44
C GLY A 89 -4.40 -2.42 15.59
N ALA A 90 -3.74 -1.93 14.53
CA ALA A 90 -3.09 -0.62 14.57
C ALA A 90 -4.13 0.49 14.71
N THR A 91 -3.87 1.47 15.58
CA THR A 91 -4.81 2.57 15.87
C THR A 91 -4.17 3.93 15.64
N GLU A 92 -4.97 4.91 15.19
CA GLU A 92 -4.56 6.32 15.10
C GLU A 92 -3.29 6.49 14.23
N THR A 93 -3.29 5.88 13.04
CA THR A 93 -2.15 5.96 12.12
C THR A 93 -2.34 7.13 11.16
N GLU A 94 -1.37 8.04 11.09
CA GLU A 94 -1.40 9.16 10.16
C GLU A 94 -0.30 9.04 9.10
N VAL A 95 -0.70 9.09 7.83
CA VAL A 95 0.21 9.18 6.67
C VAL A 95 -0.01 10.54 5.99
N ILE A 96 1.01 11.39 6.03
CA ILE A 96 0.88 12.80 5.66
C ILE A 96 2.02 13.24 4.73
N ASP A 97 1.69 14.02 3.70
CA ASP A 97 2.66 14.68 2.81
C ASP A 97 3.72 13.70 2.25
N THR A 98 3.35 12.43 2.05
CA THR A 98 4.29 11.35 1.75
C THR A 98 4.19 10.94 0.28
N THR A 99 5.33 10.67 -0.35
CA THR A 99 5.38 10.14 -1.72
C THR A 99 5.63 8.64 -1.69
N ILE A 100 4.72 7.87 -2.28
CA ILE A 100 4.86 6.43 -2.49
C ILE A 100 5.04 6.20 -3.98
N LEU A 101 6.14 5.55 -4.36
CA LEU A 101 6.47 5.29 -5.76
C LEU A 101 7.01 3.88 -5.92
N TYR A 102 6.68 3.24 -7.06
CA TYR A 102 7.22 1.91 -7.42
C TYR A 102 6.98 0.89 -6.31
N THR A 103 5.70 0.58 -6.10
CA THR A 103 5.40 -0.53 -5.20
C THR A 103 5.66 -1.84 -5.91
N GLY A 104 5.96 -2.89 -5.15
CA GLY A 104 6.44 -4.15 -5.70
C GLY A 104 5.48 -4.76 -6.71
N ASN A 105 6.00 -5.26 -7.83
CA ASN A 105 5.25 -6.12 -8.72
C ASN A 105 5.06 -7.49 -8.06
N GLY A 106 3.98 -8.18 -8.43
CA GLY A 106 3.89 -9.60 -8.12
C GLY A 106 4.89 -10.40 -8.95
N GLY A 107 5.38 -11.49 -8.37
CA GLY A 107 6.24 -12.43 -9.07
C GLY A 107 5.45 -13.35 -10.01
N ALA A 108 6.11 -13.84 -11.04
CA ALA A 108 5.52 -14.72 -12.04
C ALA A 108 5.27 -16.13 -11.49
N ALA A 109 4.09 -16.71 -11.78
CA ALA A 109 3.78 -18.10 -11.47
C ALA A 109 2.54 -18.62 -12.22
N ALA A 110 2.07 -19.83 -11.90
CA ALA A 110 0.82 -20.38 -12.42
C ALA A 110 -0.43 -19.80 -11.73
N THR A 111 -0.31 -19.37 -10.47
CA THR A 111 -1.37 -18.69 -9.71
C THR A 111 -0.80 -17.60 -8.80
N ASP A 112 -1.62 -16.60 -8.45
CA ASP A 112 -1.28 -15.50 -7.53
C ASP A 112 -0.13 -14.59 -8.02
N GLY A 113 0.37 -13.71 -7.16
CA GLY A 113 1.39 -12.72 -7.52
C GLY A 113 0.75 -11.36 -7.79
N ARG A 114 0.03 -10.84 -6.80
CA ARG A 114 -0.58 -9.51 -6.88
C ARG A 114 0.47 -8.42 -6.81
N GLY A 115 0.18 -7.31 -7.47
CA GLY A 115 0.98 -6.09 -7.31
C GLY A 115 0.70 -5.42 -5.97
N GLY A 116 1.74 -4.85 -5.37
CA GLY A 116 1.64 -4.15 -4.09
C GLY A 116 0.87 -2.83 -4.20
N HIS A 117 0.10 -2.51 -3.18
CA HIS A 117 -0.66 -1.28 -3.05
C HIS A 117 0.23 -0.10 -2.64
N GLY A 118 -0.22 1.13 -2.89
CA GLY A 118 0.39 2.33 -2.31
C GLY A 118 0.29 2.28 -0.78
N VAL A 119 -0.95 2.30 -0.30
CA VAL A 119 -1.29 2.02 1.10
C VAL A 119 -2.31 0.90 1.16
N TYR A 120 -2.08 -0.09 2.01
CA TYR A 120 -3.07 -1.10 2.37
C TYR A 120 -3.36 -1.00 3.87
N ILE A 121 -4.63 -0.73 4.20
CA ILE A 121 -5.17 -0.77 5.56
C ILE A 121 -5.88 -2.10 5.73
N ASP A 122 -5.34 -2.98 6.56
CA ASP A 122 -5.95 -4.27 6.85
C ASP A 122 -7.18 -4.12 7.75
N GLY A 123 -8.26 -4.76 7.33
CA GLY A 123 -9.57 -4.70 7.98
C GLY A 123 -10.05 -6.04 8.52
N SER A 124 -9.13 -6.91 8.93
CA SER A 124 -9.47 -8.17 9.58
C SER A 124 -10.08 -7.95 10.98
N ALA A 125 -10.26 -9.01 11.79
CA ALA A 125 -11.33 -9.12 12.79
C ALA A 125 -11.42 -8.00 13.85
N THR A 126 -10.33 -7.29 14.17
CA THR A 126 -10.37 -6.13 15.09
C THR A 126 -10.44 -4.78 14.38
N GLY A 127 -10.11 -4.76 13.09
CA GLY A 127 -9.90 -3.60 12.22
C GLY A 127 -8.71 -2.75 12.66
N ALA A 128 -7.91 -2.27 11.72
CA ALA A 128 -7.21 -1.01 11.95
C ALA A 128 -8.26 0.09 12.25
N PHE A 129 -7.94 1.00 13.17
CA PHE A 129 -8.87 2.04 13.62
C PHE A 129 -8.27 3.43 13.41
N ASP A 130 -9.07 4.36 12.89
CA ASP A 130 -8.72 5.78 12.73
C ASP A 130 -7.40 5.98 11.97
N THR A 131 -7.34 5.44 10.75
CA THR A 131 -6.21 5.67 9.86
C THR A 131 -6.48 6.87 8.96
N VAL A 132 -5.60 7.87 8.99
CA VAL A 132 -5.68 9.07 8.17
C VAL A 132 -4.61 9.03 7.08
N ILE A 133 -5.01 9.20 5.82
CA ILE A 133 -4.09 9.30 4.68
C ILE A 133 -4.40 10.59 3.94
N ARG A 134 -3.46 11.54 3.94
CA ARG A 134 -3.68 12.85 3.31
C ARG A 134 -2.46 13.46 2.66
N ASN A 135 -2.70 14.27 1.62
CA ASN A 135 -1.67 15.00 0.88
C ASN A 135 -0.55 14.10 0.33
N CYS A 136 -0.83 12.82 0.12
CA CYS A 136 0.16 11.88 -0.38
C CYS A 136 0.17 11.87 -1.91
N THR A 137 1.33 11.59 -2.49
CA THR A 137 1.48 11.30 -3.93
C THR A 137 1.77 9.83 -4.08
N ILE A 138 0.90 9.08 -4.76
CA ILE A 138 1.03 7.62 -4.95
C ILE A 138 1.17 7.34 -6.44
N ARG A 139 2.25 6.70 -6.87
CA ARG A 139 2.45 6.42 -8.30
C ARG A 139 3.16 5.13 -8.61
N ASN A 140 2.92 4.59 -9.80
CA ASN A 140 3.58 3.37 -10.29
C ASN A 140 3.36 2.21 -9.31
N THR A 141 2.11 1.87 -9.03
CA THR A 141 1.85 0.70 -8.20
C THR A 141 2.18 -0.58 -8.95
N GLY A 142 2.55 -1.64 -8.22
CA GLY A 142 2.97 -2.90 -8.79
C GLY A 142 1.95 -3.53 -9.71
N ALA A 143 2.41 -4.14 -10.80
CA ALA A 143 1.57 -4.99 -11.64
C ALA A 143 1.38 -6.37 -11.00
N GLY A 144 0.33 -7.09 -11.43
CA GLY A 144 0.24 -8.53 -11.17
C GLY A 144 1.29 -9.28 -11.98
N GLY A 145 1.86 -10.34 -11.41
CA GLY A 145 2.86 -11.21 -12.04
C GLY A 145 2.25 -12.43 -12.75
N ASP A 146 0.98 -12.74 -12.50
CA ASP A 146 0.28 -13.90 -13.09
C ASP A 146 0.00 -13.70 -14.60
N PRO A 147 0.50 -14.59 -15.48
CA PRO A 147 0.15 -14.60 -16.90
C PRO A 147 -1.30 -15.04 -17.18
N MET A 148 -2.02 -15.60 -16.20
CA MET A 148 -3.42 -16.04 -16.33
C MET A 148 -4.47 -14.98 -15.95
N ASP A 149 -4.07 -13.71 -15.79
CA ASP A 149 -4.97 -12.55 -15.58
C ASP A 149 -5.82 -12.62 -14.29
N THR A 150 -5.45 -13.47 -13.33
CA THR A 150 -6.13 -13.53 -12.02
C THR A 150 -5.44 -12.68 -10.96
N ALA A 151 -4.15 -12.39 -11.12
CA ALA A 151 -3.44 -11.49 -10.22
C ALA A 151 -3.74 -10.02 -10.55
N LEU A 152 -4.47 -9.38 -9.64
CA LEU A 152 -4.77 -7.97 -9.73
C LEU A 152 -3.52 -7.12 -9.46
N GLY A 153 -3.37 -6.03 -10.23
CA GLY A 153 -2.38 -5.00 -9.92
C GLY A 153 -2.68 -4.27 -8.61
N GLY A 154 -1.70 -3.52 -8.13
CA GLY A 154 -1.78 -2.72 -6.93
C GLY A 154 -2.67 -1.50 -7.09
N LYS A 155 -3.36 -1.15 -6.01
CA LYS A 155 -4.23 0.05 -5.87
C LYS A 155 -3.46 1.19 -5.23
N ALA A 156 -3.90 2.43 -5.41
CA ALA A 156 -3.31 3.56 -4.70
C ALA A 156 -3.58 3.46 -3.19
N VAL A 157 -4.83 3.25 -2.82
CA VAL A 157 -5.23 2.89 -1.45
C VAL A 157 -6.21 1.73 -1.51
N LEU A 158 -5.93 0.68 -0.74
CA LEU A 158 -6.89 -0.35 -0.38
C LEU A 158 -7.19 -0.18 1.10
N ASP A 159 -8.39 0.26 1.42
CA ASP A 159 -8.92 0.28 2.77
C ASP A 159 -9.87 -0.90 2.94
N GLY A 160 -9.36 -1.96 3.56
CA GLY A 160 -10.10 -3.19 3.81
C GLY A 160 -10.98 -3.12 5.06
N VAL A 161 -11.00 -1.99 5.78
CA VAL A 161 -11.78 -1.87 7.02
C VAL A 161 -13.28 -1.80 6.69
N THR A 162 -14.01 -2.83 7.12
CA THR A 162 -15.45 -2.99 6.85
C THR A 162 -16.33 -2.67 8.05
N ALA A 163 -15.74 -2.50 9.25
CA ALA A 163 -16.47 -2.16 10.46
C ALA A 163 -16.75 -0.66 10.56
N VAL A 164 -18.02 -0.28 10.63
CA VAL A 164 -18.49 1.12 10.63
C VAL A 164 -17.93 1.97 11.79
N ALA A 165 -17.53 1.37 12.90
CA ALA A 165 -16.92 2.10 14.01
C ALA A 165 -15.45 2.50 13.75
N ASN A 166 -14.79 1.91 12.75
CA ASN A 166 -13.35 1.99 12.53
C ASN A 166 -12.99 2.73 11.24
N LEU A 167 -13.71 3.80 10.90
CA LEU A 167 -13.58 4.46 9.61
C LEU A 167 -12.20 5.10 9.41
N SER A 168 -11.54 4.79 8.30
CA SER A 168 -10.36 5.50 7.82
C SER A 168 -10.75 6.83 7.16
N MET A 169 -9.88 7.83 7.24
CA MET A 169 -10.02 9.11 6.55
C MET A 169 -8.98 9.25 5.44
N VAL A 170 -9.39 9.06 4.17
CA VAL A 170 -8.51 9.13 3.00
C VAL A 170 -8.90 10.31 2.11
N TYR A 171 -8.10 11.37 2.06
CA TYR A 171 -8.47 12.60 1.34
C TYR A 171 -7.25 13.38 0.81
N SER A 172 -7.45 14.21 -0.22
CA SER A 172 -6.40 15.09 -0.78
C SER A 172 -5.14 14.37 -1.28
N ASN A 173 -5.27 13.08 -1.65
CA ASN A 173 -4.16 12.33 -2.23
C ASN A 173 -4.15 12.46 -3.75
N PHE A 174 -2.97 12.47 -4.34
CA PHE A 174 -2.75 12.43 -5.77
C PHE A 174 -2.26 11.04 -6.18
N ALA A 175 -2.92 10.41 -7.17
CA ALA A 175 -2.48 9.15 -7.73
C ALA A 175 -2.25 9.21 -9.25
N HIS A 176 -1.23 8.52 -9.76
CA HIS A 176 -0.95 8.42 -11.20
C HIS A 176 -0.24 7.09 -11.53
N ASN A 177 -0.53 6.52 -12.69
CA ASN A 177 0.03 5.24 -13.16
C ASN A 177 -0.15 4.12 -12.13
N ILE A 178 -1.41 3.85 -11.81
CA ILE A 178 -1.80 2.83 -10.84
C ILE A 178 -2.23 1.59 -11.62
N ALA A 179 -1.60 0.45 -11.35
CA ALA A 179 -1.77 -0.78 -12.12
C ALA A 179 -3.20 -1.34 -12.07
N ASN A 180 -3.89 -1.27 -10.93
CA ASN A 180 -5.27 -1.76 -10.82
C ASN A 180 -6.27 -0.84 -11.51
N ALA A 181 -7.37 -1.38 -12.06
CA ALA A 181 -8.48 -0.57 -12.57
C ALA A 181 -9.15 0.28 -11.48
N ILE A 182 -9.36 -0.29 -10.29
CA ILE A 182 -9.89 0.39 -9.10
C ILE A 182 -8.72 1.06 -8.37
N LYS A 183 -8.70 2.39 -8.33
CA LYS A 183 -7.54 3.15 -7.83
C LYS A 183 -7.57 3.33 -6.32
N TYR A 184 -8.71 3.76 -5.81
CA TYR A 184 -8.97 3.94 -4.38
C TYR A 184 -10.14 3.03 -4.03
N ASP A 185 -9.87 1.95 -3.30
CA ASP A 185 -10.89 1.03 -2.83
C ASP A 185 -11.13 1.28 -1.34
N LEU A 186 -12.18 2.03 -1.03
CA LEU A 186 -12.51 2.47 0.32
C LEU A 186 -13.74 1.68 0.81
N GLN A 187 -13.52 0.47 1.33
CA GLN A 187 -14.58 -0.53 1.51
C GLN A 187 -15.54 -0.28 2.69
N GLY A 188 -15.39 0.86 3.39
CA GLY A 188 -16.25 1.20 4.53
C GLY A 188 -17.75 1.31 4.25
N LEU A 189 -18.22 1.49 3.00
CA LEU A 189 -19.66 1.68 2.70
C LEU A 189 -20.15 1.16 1.30
N GLY A 190 -19.51 0.16 0.71
CA GLY A 190 -20.13 -0.64 -0.37
C GLY A 190 -20.36 0.01 -1.75
N THR A 191 -20.01 1.27 -1.96
CA THR A 191 -19.96 1.91 -3.28
C THR A 191 -18.84 2.97 -3.27
N GLU A 192 -17.84 2.80 -4.16
CA GLU A 192 -16.63 3.63 -4.31
C GLU A 192 -16.81 5.11 -3.95
N GLN A 193 -15.97 5.70 -3.08
CA GLN A 193 -15.77 7.17 -3.03
C GLN A 193 -14.33 7.61 -2.71
N GLY A 194 -13.39 7.22 -3.57
CA GLY A 194 -12.32 8.14 -3.96
C GLY A 194 -12.71 8.79 -5.28
N VAL A 195 -12.75 10.12 -5.37
CA VAL A 195 -13.16 10.78 -6.62
C VAL A 195 -12.06 10.59 -7.68
N ALA A 196 -12.42 10.20 -8.90
CA ALA A 196 -11.56 10.38 -10.06
C ALA A 196 -11.91 11.72 -10.72
N LEU A 197 -11.12 12.78 -10.46
CA LEU A 197 -11.24 14.05 -11.19
C LEU A 197 -10.28 14.05 -12.37
N ALA A 198 -10.80 14.18 -13.60
CA ALA A 198 -9.98 14.44 -14.77
C ALA A 198 -9.18 15.74 -14.59
N ASN A 199 -7.95 15.80 -15.12
CA ASN A 199 -7.15 17.02 -15.12
C ASN A 199 -7.08 17.63 -16.53
N PRO A 200 -7.58 18.85 -16.76
CA PRO A 200 -8.18 19.77 -15.78
C PRO A 200 -9.61 19.36 -15.36
N PRO A 201 -10.04 19.70 -14.12
CA PRO A 201 -11.37 19.34 -13.61
C PRO A 201 -12.49 19.94 -14.47
N THR A 202 -13.47 19.12 -14.85
CA THR A 202 -14.64 19.56 -15.64
C THR A 202 -15.92 19.72 -14.82
N ALA A 203 -15.92 19.30 -13.54
CA ALA A 203 -17.08 19.32 -12.66
C ALA A 203 -16.94 20.40 -11.57
N THR A 204 -18.02 21.16 -11.34
CA THR A 204 -18.11 22.22 -10.29
C THR A 204 -18.56 21.69 -8.92
N VAL A 205 -18.98 20.42 -8.83
CA VAL A 205 -19.30 19.73 -7.58
C VAL A 205 -18.08 18.92 -7.17
N VAL A 206 -17.20 19.54 -6.38
CA VAL A 206 -16.03 18.88 -5.80
C VAL A 206 -16.47 18.30 -4.45
N ASN A 207 -16.48 16.97 -4.32
CA ASN A 207 -16.65 16.33 -3.01
C ASN A 207 -15.50 16.81 -2.08
N PRO A 208 -15.77 17.27 -0.84
CA PRO A 208 -14.76 17.75 0.10
C PRO A 208 -13.62 16.75 0.40
N PHE A 209 -13.74 15.48 -0.01
CA PHE A 209 -12.73 14.42 0.15
C PHE A 209 -11.92 14.12 -1.12
N ALA A 210 -11.79 15.08 -2.06
CA ALA A 210 -11.18 14.87 -3.38
C ALA A 210 -9.75 14.29 -3.32
N ASN A 211 -9.65 12.96 -3.29
CA ASN A 211 -8.53 12.25 -3.89
C ASN A 211 -8.60 12.52 -5.40
N VAL A 212 -7.46 12.63 -6.07
CA VAL A 212 -7.39 12.95 -7.51
C VAL A 212 -6.52 11.88 -8.17
N PHE A 213 -6.97 11.38 -9.32
CA PHE A 213 -6.20 10.47 -10.17
C PHE A 213 -5.96 11.13 -11.53
N VAL A 214 -4.71 11.12 -12.00
CA VAL A 214 -4.36 11.57 -13.36
C VAL A 214 -3.85 10.38 -14.15
N SER A 215 -4.43 10.17 -15.32
CA SER A 215 -4.11 9.09 -16.27
C SER A 215 -2.71 9.23 -16.84
#